data_AF-A0A4U0WY79-F1
#
_entry.id   AF-A0A4U0WY79-F1
#
_cell.length_a   1.000
_cell.length_b   1.000
_cell.length_c   1.000
_cell.angle_alpha   90.00
_cell.angle_beta   90.00
_cell.angle_gamma   90.00
#
_symmetry.space_group_name_H-M   'P 1'
#
loop_
_entity.id
_entity.type
_entity.pdbx_description
1 polymer ?
#
loop_
_entity_poly.entity_id
_entity_poly.type
_entity_poly.pdbx_seq_one_letter_code
_entity_poly.pdbx_strand_id
1 'polypeptide(L)'
;MPKDKKKNKSTVQDYAADLDANVMTGGWDPEGTWHRIHGDGKSRSGGRWHMETLKSKDKSEYWARVRQDSRDVLQNFGPYSSEPSFAQIVHDFKAWAG
;
A
#
# COMPACT_ATOMS: atom_id res chain seq x y z
N MET A 1 -33.10 -15.86 7.80
CA MET A 1 -31.73 -16.34 7.50
C MET A 1 -30.73 -15.46 8.24
N PRO A 2 -30.09 -15.93 9.33
CA PRO A 2 -28.96 -15.23 9.90
C PRO A 2 -27.81 -15.33 8.90
N LYS A 3 -27.38 -14.20 8.33
CA LYS A 3 -26.15 -14.16 7.54
C LYS A 3 -25.01 -14.18 8.55
N ASP A 4 -24.51 -15.36 8.87
CA ASP A 4 -23.21 -15.54 9.51
C ASP A 4 -22.14 -14.87 8.64
N LYS A 5 -21.94 -13.57 8.86
CA LYS A 5 -20.74 -12.87 8.42
C LYS A 5 -19.61 -13.46 9.24
N LYS A 6 -19.06 -14.59 8.80
CA LYS A 6 -17.70 -15.00 9.16
C LYS A 6 -16.86 -13.73 9.03
N LYS A 7 -16.43 -13.17 10.17
CA LYS A 7 -15.32 -12.22 10.21
C LYS A 7 -14.13 -13.01 9.68
N ASN A 8 -14.00 -13.12 8.36
CA ASN A 8 -12.74 -13.50 7.75
C ASN A 8 -11.76 -12.48 8.31
N LYS A 9 -10.87 -12.93 9.19
CA LYS A 9 -9.75 -12.15 9.65
C LYS A 9 -8.88 -11.97 8.42
N SER A 10 -9.22 -10.99 7.57
CA SER A 10 -8.44 -10.61 6.41
C SER A 10 -6.98 -10.55 6.85
N THR A 11 -6.10 -11.11 6.06
CA THR A 11 -4.66 -11.10 6.30
C THR A 11 -4.01 -10.04 5.43
N VAL A 12 -2.73 -9.74 5.70
CA VAL A 12 -1.94 -8.86 4.83
C VAL A 12 -1.76 -9.49 3.43
N GLN A 13 -1.73 -10.81 3.34
CA GLN A 13 -1.68 -11.56 2.08
C GLN A 13 -2.98 -11.41 1.28
N ASP A 14 -4.16 -11.49 1.93
CA ASP A 14 -5.45 -11.23 1.27
C ASP A 14 -5.50 -9.80 0.72
N TYR A 15 -5.02 -8.84 1.52
CA TYR A 15 -4.91 -7.45 1.10
C TYR A 15 -3.96 -7.30 -0.10
N ALA A 16 -2.79 -7.94 -0.07
CA ALA A 16 -1.85 -7.95 -1.19
C ALA A 16 -2.46 -8.54 -2.46
N ALA A 17 -3.18 -9.66 -2.35
CA ALA A 17 -3.84 -10.30 -3.48
C ALA A 17 -4.94 -9.42 -4.11
N ASP A 18 -5.65 -8.64 -3.30
CA ASP A 18 -6.73 -7.73 -3.73
C ASP A 18 -6.22 -6.40 -4.34
N LEU A 19 -4.91 -6.12 -4.28
CA LEU A 19 -4.35 -4.91 -4.88
C LEU A 19 -4.41 -4.92 -6.40
N ASP A 20 -4.90 -3.81 -6.93
CA ASP A 20 -5.00 -3.53 -8.36
C ASP A 20 -4.38 -2.16 -8.66
N ALA A 21 -3.19 -2.19 -9.26
CA ALA A 21 -2.44 -0.99 -9.61
C ALA A 21 -3.17 -0.07 -10.61
N ASN A 22 -4.16 -0.58 -11.35
CA ASN A 22 -4.87 0.19 -12.37
C ASN A 22 -5.90 1.16 -11.79
N VAL A 23 -6.37 0.89 -10.57
CA VAL A 23 -7.35 1.74 -9.86
C VAL A 23 -6.73 2.55 -8.74
N MET A 24 -5.43 2.34 -8.48
CA MET A 24 -4.67 3.08 -7.49
C MET A 24 -4.42 4.52 -7.97
N THR A 25 -4.62 5.46 -7.07
CA THR A 25 -4.41 6.89 -7.30
C THR A 25 -3.67 7.51 -6.12
N GLY A 26 -2.95 8.59 -6.36
CA GLY A 26 -2.05 9.20 -5.39
C GLY A 26 -0.79 9.67 -6.09
N GLY A 27 0.21 10.03 -5.31
CA GLY A 27 1.47 10.48 -5.86
C GLY A 27 2.55 10.59 -4.80
N TRP A 28 3.68 11.16 -5.20
CA TRP A 28 4.86 11.29 -4.36
C TRP A 28 5.09 12.74 -3.89
N ASP A 29 4.24 13.67 -4.33
CA ASP A 29 4.31 15.08 -3.97
C ASP A 29 3.23 15.46 -2.92
N PRO A 30 3.51 16.43 -2.02
CA PRO A 30 4.78 17.12 -1.83
C PRO A 30 5.90 16.23 -1.25
N GLU A 31 7.14 16.57 -1.57
CA GLU A 31 8.34 15.88 -1.09
C GLU A 31 8.50 15.93 0.44
N GLY A 32 9.24 14.96 0.96
CA GLY A 32 9.54 14.85 2.40
C GLY A 32 8.33 14.46 3.26
N THR A 33 7.20 14.11 2.65
CA THR A 33 5.97 13.72 3.35
C THR A 33 5.44 12.40 2.82
N TRP A 34 4.94 11.55 3.71
CA TRP A 34 4.27 10.30 3.34
C TRP A 34 2.82 10.57 2.94
N HIS A 35 2.41 10.06 1.78
CA HIS A 35 1.07 10.24 1.23
C HIS A 35 0.37 8.91 1.08
N ARG A 36 -0.89 8.83 1.50
CA ARG A 36 -1.69 7.62 1.34
C ARG A 36 -2.05 7.41 -0.13
N ILE A 37 -1.83 6.21 -0.62
CA ILE A 37 -2.36 5.75 -1.91
C ILE A 37 -3.85 5.45 -1.70
N HIS A 38 -4.69 5.94 -2.60
CA HIS A 38 -6.13 5.66 -2.64
C HIS A 38 -6.42 4.57 -3.68
N GLY A 39 -7.49 3.80 -3.49
CA GLY A 39 -7.81 2.69 -4.38
C GLY A 39 -6.86 1.49 -4.25
N ASP A 40 -6.01 1.49 -3.22
CA ASP A 40 -5.07 0.45 -2.85
C ASP A 40 -5.75 -0.77 -2.20
N GLY A 41 -6.96 -1.11 -2.64
CA GLY A 41 -7.67 -2.29 -2.19
C GLY A 41 -9.19 -2.16 -2.30
N LYS A 42 -9.87 -3.29 -2.43
CA LYS A 42 -11.34 -3.36 -2.31
C LYS A 42 -11.70 -3.35 -0.83
N SER A 43 -12.81 -2.70 -0.47
CA SER A 43 -13.40 -2.45 0.87
C SER A 43 -13.34 -3.58 1.94
N ARG A 44 -12.89 -4.79 1.61
CA ARG A 44 -12.82 -5.97 2.48
C ARG A 44 -11.82 -5.86 3.64
N SER A 45 -10.74 -5.08 3.49
CA SER A 45 -9.79 -4.83 4.58
C SER A 45 -10.33 -3.92 5.69
N GLY A 46 -11.46 -3.24 5.46
CA GLY A 46 -12.03 -2.28 6.40
C GLY A 46 -11.12 -1.09 6.70
N GLY A 47 -10.13 -0.81 5.83
CA GLY A 47 -9.12 0.23 6.06
C GLY A 47 -8.00 -0.16 7.01
N ARG A 48 -7.92 -1.44 7.41
CA ARG A 48 -6.88 -1.96 8.31
C ARG A 48 -5.48 -1.95 7.72
N TRP A 49 -5.34 -2.05 6.41
CA TRP A 49 -4.06 -1.83 5.73
C TRP A 49 -4.21 -0.76 4.70
N HIS A 50 -3.12 -0.02 4.51
CA HIS A 50 -3.00 0.93 3.43
C HIS A 50 -1.54 1.13 3.03
N MET A 51 -1.36 1.58 1.81
CA MET A 51 -0.06 1.94 1.27
C MET A 51 0.17 3.44 1.32
N GLU A 52 1.42 3.83 1.50
CA GLU A 52 1.85 5.21 1.42
C GLU A 52 3.10 5.35 0.56
N THR A 53 3.25 6.50 -0.10
CA THR A 53 4.38 6.86 -0.97
C THR A 53 5.12 8.08 -0.41
N LEU A 54 6.41 8.15 -0.66
CA LEU A 54 7.27 9.26 -0.27
C LEU A 54 8.27 9.57 -1.38
N LYS A 55 8.41 10.85 -1.73
CA LYS A 55 9.57 11.38 -2.43
C LYS A 55 10.52 12.00 -1.41
N SER A 56 11.79 11.67 -1.47
CA SER A 56 12.79 12.34 -0.63
C SER A 56 12.87 13.84 -0.97
N LYS A 57 13.27 14.67 -0.01
CA LYS A 57 13.34 16.15 -0.20
C LYS A 57 14.36 16.56 -1.26
N ASP A 58 15.40 15.77 -1.43
CA ASP A 58 16.43 15.94 -2.45
C ASP A 58 16.03 15.31 -3.80
N LYS A 59 14.82 14.73 -3.91
CA LYS A 59 14.26 14.09 -5.11
C LYS A 59 15.12 12.97 -5.69
N SER A 60 16.06 12.46 -4.90
CA SER A 60 16.99 11.40 -5.28
C SER A 60 16.37 10.02 -5.11
N GLU A 61 15.39 9.89 -4.22
CA GLU A 61 14.82 8.62 -3.82
C GLU A 61 13.31 8.67 -3.69
N TYR A 62 12.71 7.56 -4.10
CA TYR A 62 11.30 7.29 -3.92
C TYR A 62 11.16 6.08 -3.00
N TRP A 63 10.16 6.12 -2.15
CA TRP A 63 9.84 5.06 -1.21
C TRP A 63 8.36 4.77 -1.24
N ALA A 64 8.00 3.54 -0.93
CA ALA A 64 6.65 3.15 -0.60
C ALA A 64 6.63 2.38 0.71
N ARG A 65 5.51 2.30 1.39
CA ARG A 65 5.36 1.47 2.58
C ARG A 65 3.96 0.94 2.72
N VAL A 66 3.84 -0.22 3.37
CA VAL A 66 2.55 -0.73 3.85
C VAL A 66 2.44 -0.48 5.35
N ARG A 67 1.26 -0.06 5.78
CA ARG A 67 0.93 0.13 7.17
C ARG A 67 -0.22 -0.77 7.58
N GLN A 68 -0.22 -1.15 8.84
CA GLN A 68 -1.40 -1.67 9.51
C GLN A 68 -1.96 -0.58 10.42
N ASP A 69 -3.18 -0.15 10.13
CA ASP A 69 -3.85 0.98 10.76
C ASP A 69 -2.98 2.25 10.72
N SER A 70 -3.27 3.22 11.58
CA SER A 70 -2.54 4.51 11.62
C SER A 70 -1.21 4.45 12.37
N ARG A 71 -0.81 3.30 12.92
CA ARG A 71 0.29 3.20 13.89
C ARG A 71 1.46 2.38 13.37
N ASP A 72 1.22 1.21 12.79
CA ASP A 72 2.31 0.27 12.52
C ASP A 72 2.75 0.32 11.06
N VAL A 73 4.03 0.56 10.82
CA VAL A 73 4.64 0.33 9.51
C VAL A 73 5.06 -1.13 9.45
N LEU A 74 4.52 -1.87 8.49
CA LEU A 74 4.84 -3.29 8.32
C LEU A 74 6.13 -3.48 7.52
N GLN A 75 6.27 -2.73 6.42
CA GLN A 75 7.38 -2.85 5.50
C GLN A 75 7.54 -1.57 4.67
N ASN A 76 8.78 -1.17 4.42
CA ASN A 76 9.14 -0.15 3.43
C ASN A 76 9.70 -0.82 2.17
N PHE A 77 9.42 -0.23 1.01
CA PHE A 77 9.90 -0.63 -0.30
C PHE A 77 10.68 0.53 -0.92
N GLY A 78 11.81 0.22 -1.54
CA GLY A 78 12.80 1.19 -2.01
C GLY A 78 14.14 1.08 -1.28
N PRO A 79 15.04 2.08 -1.43
CA PRO A 79 14.84 3.29 -2.24
C PRO A 79 14.77 2.95 -3.74
N TYR A 80 13.89 3.62 -4.47
CA TYR A 80 13.89 3.62 -5.94
C TYR A 80 14.58 4.89 -6.43
N SER A 81 15.49 4.75 -7.40
CA SER A 81 16.23 5.87 -7.99
C SER A 81 15.39 6.74 -8.95
N SER A 82 14.18 6.30 -9.28
CA SER A 82 13.21 7.00 -10.11
C SER A 82 11.80 6.71 -9.61
N GLU A 83 10.82 7.54 -9.99
CA GLU A 83 9.43 7.34 -9.60
C GLU A 83 8.90 5.96 -10.05
N PRO A 84 8.63 5.05 -9.10
CA PRO A 84 8.15 3.71 -9.44
C PRO A 84 6.68 3.77 -9.86
N SER A 85 6.27 2.95 -10.81
CA SER A 85 4.84 2.79 -11.09
C SER A 85 4.12 2.10 -9.93
N PHE A 86 2.81 2.30 -9.79
CA PHE A 86 2.02 1.51 -8.83
C PHE A 86 2.11 0.01 -9.11
N ALA A 87 2.24 -0.40 -10.38
CA ALA A 87 2.43 -1.80 -10.73
C ALA A 87 3.72 -2.38 -10.13
N GLN A 88 4.82 -1.62 -10.14
CA GLN A 88 6.08 -2.03 -9.52
C GLN A 88 5.93 -2.20 -8.00
N ILE A 89 5.34 -1.21 -7.32
CA ILE A 89 5.17 -1.27 -5.87
C ILE A 89 4.24 -2.43 -5.47
N VAL A 90 3.12 -2.61 -6.19
CA VAL A 90 2.18 -3.72 -5.95
C VAL A 90 2.86 -5.07 -6.17
N HIS A 91 3.70 -5.19 -7.21
CA HIS A 91 4.49 -6.40 -7.45
C HIS A 91 5.41 -6.70 -6.26
N ASP A 92 6.19 -5.73 -5.80
CA ASP A 92 7.16 -5.93 -4.72
C ASP A 92 6.46 -6.22 -3.37
N PHE A 93 5.31 -5.59 -3.14
CA PHE A 93 4.50 -5.88 -1.97
C PHE A 93 3.89 -7.29 -2.02
N LYS A 94 3.36 -7.73 -3.17
CA LYS A 94 2.86 -9.11 -3.35
C LYS A 94 3.96 -10.14 -3.13
N ALA A 95 5.17 -9.88 -3.64
CA ALA A 95 6.33 -10.75 -3.45
C ALA A 95 6.75 -10.85 -1.97
N TRP A 96 6.62 -9.77 -1.19
CA TRP A 96 6.89 -9.77 0.25
C TRP A 96 5.79 -10.46 1.07
N ALA A 97 4.52 -10.26 0.71
CA ALA A 97 3.38 -10.73 1.49
C ALA A 97 3.15 -12.25 1.42
N GLY A 98 3.69 -12.93 0.40
CA GLY A 98 3.66 -14.39 0.25
C GLY A 98 2.90 -14.88 -0.96
#